data_AF-W1XW92-F1
#
_entry.id   AF-W1XW92-F1
#
_cell.length_a   1.000
_cell.length_b   1.000
_cell.length_c   1.000
_cell.angle_alpha   90.00
_cell.angle_beta   90.00
_cell.angle_gamma   90.00
#
_symmetry.space_group_name_H-M   'P 1'
#
loop_
_entity.id
_entity.type
_entity.pdbx_description
1 polymer ?
#
loop_
_entity_poly.entity_id
_entity_poly.type
_entity_poly.pdbx_seq_one_letter_code
_entity_poly.pdbx_strand_id
1 'polypeptide(L)'
;KVGNFPFSPVKDREAGQIRQAAAGVGLNWDENLRLWQRDKEVWLFPVDIEALIGKVRFSRLGIKLAETHNKGYRWQHEAVIALASPDNVNAFELTPQEAEE
;
A
#
# COMPACT_ATOMS: atom_id res chain seq x y z
N LYS A 1 -7.34 18.77 -21.01
CA LYS A 1 -8.41 18.06 -20.26
C LYS A 1 -7.74 16.92 -19.51
N VAL A 2 -7.84 16.87 -18.18
CA VAL A 2 -7.36 15.71 -17.41
C VAL A 2 -8.33 14.56 -17.71
N GLY A 3 -7.81 13.38 -18.07
CA GLY A 3 -8.63 12.19 -18.31
C GLY A 3 -9.25 11.65 -17.02
N ASN A 4 -10.07 10.60 -17.12
CA ASN A 4 -10.63 9.95 -15.93
C ASN A 4 -9.51 9.45 -15.00
N PHE A 5 -9.67 9.67 -13.71
CA PHE A 5 -8.75 9.15 -12.71
C PHE A 5 -8.89 7.62 -12.64
N PRO A 6 -7.80 6.84 -12.81
CA PRO A 6 -7.90 5.41 -13.06
C PRO A 6 -8.05 4.56 -11.78
N PHE A 7 -8.21 5.18 -10.61
CA PHE A 7 -8.36 4.51 -9.33
C PHE A 7 -9.71 4.83 -8.69
N SER A 8 -10.23 3.87 -7.93
CA SER A 8 -11.41 4.06 -7.07
C SER A 8 -11.02 3.88 -5.61
N PRO A 9 -11.67 4.56 -4.66
CA PRO A 9 -11.46 4.29 -3.24
C PRO A 9 -11.93 2.86 -2.91
N VAL A 10 -11.18 2.18 -2.05
CA VAL A 10 -11.58 0.85 -1.54
C VAL A 10 -12.73 1.02 -0.54
N LYS A 11 -13.73 0.14 -0.59
CA LYS A 11 -14.88 0.18 0.33
C LYS A 11 -14.46 -0.16 1.76
N ASP A 12 -15.07 0.46 2.76
CA ASP A 12 -14.67 0.32 4.18
C ASP A 12 -14.52 -1.12 4.66
N ARG A 13 -15.46 -2.01 4.29
CA ARG A 13 -15.38 -3.43 4.66
C ARG A 13 -14.12 -4.11 4.12
N GLU A 14 -13.81 -3.87 2.84
CA GLU A 14 -12.65 -4.43 2.17
C GLU A 14 -11.35 -3.77 2.68
N ALA A 15 -11.39 -2.46 2.92
CA ALA A 15 -10.29 -1.71 3.52
C ALA A 15 -9.90 -2.27 4.91
N GLY A 16 -10.88 -2.63 5.74
CA GLY A 16 -10.65 -3.29 7.02
C GLY A 16 -9.97 -4.66 6.89
N GLN A 17 -10.40 -5.47 5.90
CA GLN A 17 -9.78 -6.76 5.61
C GLN A 17 -8.34 -6.63 5.12
N ILE A 18 -8.08 -5.65 4.25
CA ILE A 18 -6.71 -5.35 3.76
C ILE A 18 -5.82 -4.87 4.92
N ARG A 19 -6.31 -3.94 5.75
CA ARG A 19 -5.57 -3.47 6.94
C ARG A 19 -5.21 -4.61 7.87
N GLN A 20 -6.16 -5.51 8.14
CA GLN A 20 -5.91 -6.70 8.98
C GLN A 20 -4.87 -7.63 8.34
N ALA A 21 -4.97 -7.90 7.04
CA ALA A 21 -4.01 -8.75 6.33
C ALA A 21 -2.60 -8.14 6.30
N ALA A 22 -2.50 -6.84 6.10
CA ALA A 22 -1.25 -6.10 6.09
C ALA A 22 -0.59 -6.07 7.47
N ALA A 23 -1.36 -5.79 8.53
CA ALA A 23 -0.87 -5.84 9.91
C ALA A 23 -0.35 -7.24 10.28
N GLY A 24 -1.00 -8.30 9.79
CA GLY A 24 -0.55 -9.69 9.97
C GLY A 24 0.82 -10.01 9.36
N VAL A 25 1.30 -9.19 8.42
CA VAL A 25 2.65 -9.27 7.85
C VAL A 25 3.55 -8.09 8.25
N GLY A 26 3.16 -7.33 9.28
CA GLY A 26 3.97 -6.25 9.85
C GLY A 26 3.90 -4.91 9.13
N LEU A 27 3.02 -4.76 8.13
CA LEU A 27 2.83 -3.51 7.39
C LEU A 27 1.75 -2.67 8.03
N ASN A 28 2.08 -1.43 8.42
CA ASN A 28 1.16 -0.53 9.11
C ASN A 28 1.23 0.88 8.52
N TRP A 29 0.11 1.61 8.57
CA TRP A 29 0.03 3.01 8.17
C TRP A 29 -1.02 3.75 9.01
N ASP A 30 -0.88 5.07 9.07
CA ASP A 30 -1.77 5.95 9.81
C ASP A 30 -3.03 6.34 9.01
N GLU A 31 -3.79 7.28 9.55
CA GLU A 31 -5.00 7.82 8.93
C GLU A 31 -4.72 8.82 7.79
N ASN A 32 -3.47 9.25 7.61
CA ASN A 32 -3.07 10.12 6.50
C ASN A 32 -2.97 9.38 5.17
N LEU A 33 -3.05 8.04 5.18
CA LEU A 33 -3.12 7.21 3.98
C LEU A 33 -4.47 6.50 3.83
N ARG A 34 -5.06 6.58 2.63
CA ARG A 34 -6.27 5.83 2.25
C ARG A 34 -5.99 4.79 1.19
N LEU A 35 -6.76 3.69 1.25
CA LEU A 35 -6.69 2.61 0.28
C LEU A 35 -7.47 2.96 -0.99
N TRP A 36 -6.81 2.79 -2.13
CA TRP A 36 -7.36 2.93 -3.46
C TRP A 36 -7.05 1.67 -4.28
N GLN A 37 -7.86 1.40 -5.31
CA GLN A 37 -7.70 0.22 -6.14
C GLN A 37 -7.83 0.53 -7.62
N ARG A 38 -7.11 -0.28 -8.42
CA ARG A 38 -7.20 -0.33 -9.87
C ARG A 38 -6.94 -1.75 -10.34
N ASP A 39 -7.91 -2.35 -11.02
CA ASP A 39 -7.85 -3.75 -11.43
C ASP A 39 -7.54 -4.68 -10.24
N LYS A 40 -6.34 -5.28 -10.21
CA LYS A 40 -5.86 -6.12 -9.11
C LYS A 40 -4.90 -5.39 -8.18
N GLU A 41 -4.62 -4.11 -8.40
CA GLU A 41 -3.69 -3.35 -7.59
C GLU A 41 -4.38 -2.68 -6.42
N VAL A 42 -3.74 -2.73 -5.27
CA VAL A 42 -4.10 -1.99 -4.06
C VAL A 42 -3.01 -0.95 -3.81
N TRP A 43 -3.42 0.29 -3.64
CA TRP A 43 -2.55 1.46 -3.47
C TRP A 43 -2.90 2.22 -2.20
N LEU A 44 -1.92 2.90 -1.61
CA LEU A 44 -2.09 3.84 -0.52
C LEU A 44 -1.81 5.25 -1.02
N PHE A 45 -2.82 6.11 -0.99
CA PHE A 45 -2.68 7.52 -1.36
C PHE A 45 -2.76 8.43 -0.13
N PRO A 46 -1.97 9.52 -0.08
CA PRO A 46 -2.13 10.56 0.93
C PRO A 46 -3.50 11.22 0.85
N VAL A 47 -4.16 11.42 1.99
CA VAL A 47 -5.48 12.06 2.07
C VAL A 47 -5.49 13.44 1.40
N ASP A 48 -4.44 14.23 1.61
CA ASP A 48 -4.35 15.61 1.11
C ASP A 48 -4.36 15.70 -0.42
N ILE A 49 -4.04 14.61 -1.12
CA ILE A 49 -4.05 14.60 -2.58
C ILE A 49 -5.45 14.49 -3.17
N GLU A 50 -6.45 14.06 -2.40
CA GLU A 50 -7.81 13.83 -2.90
C GLU A 50 -8.41 15.10 -3.50
N ALA A 51 -8.12 16.26 -2.89
CA ALA A 51 -8.57 17.57 -3.37
C ALA A 51 -7.97 17.98 -4.73
N LEU A 52 -6.92 17.31 -5.19
CA LEU A 52 -6.22 17.56 -6.45
C LEU A 52 -6.61 16.57 -7.56
N ILE A 53 -7.33 15.50 -7.23
CA ILE A 53 -7.83 14.53 -8.22
C ILE A 53 -8.73 15.26 -9.24
N GLY A 54 -8.46 15.03 -10.52
CA GLY A 54 -9.17 15.68 -11.63
C GLY A 54 -8.69 17.10 -11.98
N LYS A 55 -7.85 17.73 -11.14
CA LYS A 55 -7.27 19.06 -11.42
C LYS A 55 -5.92 18.98 -12.14
N VAL A 56 -5.14 17.94 -11.87
CA VAL A 56 -3.81 17.73 -12.45
C VAL A 56 -3.60 16.26 -12.86
N ARG A 57 -2.62 16.01 -13.73
CA ARG A 57 -2.22 14.64 -14.11
C ARG A 57 -1.08 14.19 -13.20
N PHE A 58 -1.26 13.08 -12.50
CA PHE A 58 -0.23 12.46 -11.67
C PHE A 58 0.58 11.44 -12.48
N SER A 59 1.91 11.46 -12.34
CA SER A 59 2.79 10.43 -12.90
C SER A 59 2.88 9.20 -12.00
N ARG A 60 2.96 9.42 -10.69
CA ARG A 60 2.89 8.42 -9.63
C ARG A 60 2.17 9.05 -8.45
N LEU A 61 1.31 8.28 -7.80
CA LEU A 61 0.62 8.74 -6.62
C LEU A 61 0.74 7.67 -5.53
N GLY A 62 1.21 8.09 -4.36
CA GLY A 62 1.37 7.19 -3.22
C GLY A 62 2.23 5.96 -3.51
N ILE A 63 1.97 4.90 -2.76
CA ILE A 63 2.73 3.64 -2.83
C ILE A 63 1.82 2.49 -3.24
N LYS A 64 2.34 1.57 -4.06
CA LYS A 64 1.62 0.35 -4.40
C LYS A 64 1.76 -0.60 -3.22
N LEU A 65 0.67 -0.88 -2.51
CA LEU A 65 0.68 -1.74 -1.33
C LEU A 65 0.80 -3.21 -1.72
N ALA A 66 -0.06 -3.65 -2.64
CA ALA A 66 -0.14 -5.05 -3.02
C ALA A 66 -0.77 -5.25 -4.39
N GLU A 67 -0.63 -6.47 -4.91
CA GLU A 67 -1.52 -7.01 -5.94
C GLU A 67 -2.42 -8.10 -5.33
N THR A 68 -3.70 -8.09 -5.67
CA THR A 68 -4.66 -9.12 -5.30
C THR A 68 -4.47 -10.37 -6.16
N HIS A 69 -4.50 -11.52 -5.51
CA HIS A 69 -4.48 -12.84 -6.12
C HIS A 69 -5.59 -13.71 -5.52
N ASN A 70 -5.92 -14.84 -6.15
CA ASN A 70 -7.12 -15.65 -5.82
C ASN A 70 -7.33 -15.97 -4.33
N LYS A 71 -6.27 -15.98 -3.50
CA LYS A 71 -6.34 -16.29 -2.06
C LYS A 71 -5.56 -15.31 -1.17
N GLY A 72 -5.22 -14.11 -1.64
CA GLY A 72 -4.50 -13.14 -0.80
C GLY A 72 -3.82 -12.02 -1.56
N TYR A 73 -2.75 -11.49 -0.96
CA TYR A 73 -2.05 -10.31 -1.41
C TYR A 73 -0.58 -10.63 -1.69
N ARG A 74 -0.06 -10.14 -2.82
CA ARG A 74 1.38 -10.06 -3.09
C ARG A 74 1.87 -8.68 -2.70
N TRP A 75 2.38 -8.56 -1.49
CA TRP A 75 2.93 -7.31 -0.95
C TRP A 75 4.11 -6.82 -1.80
N GLN A 76 4.16 -5.51 -2.06
CA GLN A 76 5.20 -4.93 -2.89
C GLN A 76 6.41 -4.53 -2.06
N HIS A 77 7.60 -4.64 -2.65
CA HIS A 77 8.86 -4.25 -2.00
C HIS A 77 8.82 -2.81 -1.49
N GLU A 78 8.34 -1.85 -2.29
CA GLU A 78 8.19 -0.44 -1.86
C GLU A 78 7.37 -0.30 -0.58
N ALA A 79 6.28 -1.06 -0.46
CA ALA A 79 5.43 -1.02 0.73
C ALA A 79 6.13 -1.64 1.95
N VAL A 80 6.91 -2.70 1.77
CA VAL A 80 7.70 -3.30 2.85
C VAL A 80 8.73 -2.30 3.38
N ILE A 81 9.47 -1.63 2.49
CA ILE A 81 10.46 -0.62 2.88
C ILE A 81 9.82 0.57 3.61
N ALA A 82 8.64 1.02 3.16
CA ALA A 82 7.99 2.21 3.72
C ALA A 82 7.19 1.94 5.00
N LEU A 83 6.63 0.73 5.18
CA LEU A 83 5.57 0.47 6.16
C LEU A 83 5.89 -0.64 7.17
N ALA A 84 6.96 -1.42 6.95
CA ALA A 84 7.34 -2.46 7.90
C ALA A 84 7.91 -1.85 9.19
N SER A 85 7.48 -2.36 10.33
CA SER A 85 8.11 -2.04 11.62
C SER A 85 9.25 -3.02 11.91
N PRO A 86 10.48 -2.55 12.19
CA PRO A 86 11.59 -3.42 12.59
C PRO A 86 11.35 -4.07 13.96
N ASP A 87 10.51 -3.47 14.81
CA ASP A 87 10.17 -3.96 16.16
C ASP A 87 9.12 -5.08 16.14
N ASN A 88 8.88 -5.71 14.99
CA ASN A 88 7.92 -6.80 14.87
C ASN A 88 8.46 -8.06 15.58
N VAL A 89 7.63 -8.70 16.40
CA VAL A 89 7.98 -9.97 17.09
C VAL A 89 8.40 -11.10 16.15
N ASN A 90 8.00 -11.02 14.89
CA ASN A 90 8.36 -11.97 13.84
C ASN A 90 9.46 -11.44 12.89
N ALA A 91 10.11 -10.32 13.22
CA ALA A 91 11.25 -9.83 12.46
C ALA A 91 12.44 -10.78 12.61
N PHE A 92 13.20 -10.94 11.54
CA PHE A 92 14.41 -11.74 11.51
C PHE A 92 15.56 -10.89 11.00
N GLU A 93 16.52 -10.61 11.88
CA GLU A 93 17.70 -9.81 11.54
C GLU A 93 18.71 -10.70 10.81
N LEU A 94 19.14 -10.24 9.64
CA LEU A 94 20.21 -10.88 8.87
C LEU A 94 21.57 -10.43 9.40
N THR A 95 22.53 -11.33 9.40
CA THR A 95 23.94 -10.97 9.56
C THR A 95 24.42 -10.13 8.37
N PRO A 96 25.48 -9.32 8.52
CA PRO A 96 26.04 -8.55 7.41
C PRO A 96 26.39 -9.43 6.19
N GLN A 97 26.83 -10.67 6.42
CA GLN A 97 27.15 -11.62 5.36
C GLN A 97 25.91 -12.11 4.61
N GLU A 98 24.81 -12.39 5.30
CA GLU A 98 23.55 -12.81 4.68
C GLU A 98 22.86 -11.68 3.91
N ALA A 99 23.13 -10.42 4.28
CA ALA A 99 22.54 -9.25 3.64
C ALA A 99 23.27 -8.79 2.35
N GLU A 100 24.49 -9.29 2.10
CA GLU A 100 25.31 -8.92 0.94
C GLU A 100 25.03 -9.81 -0.31
N GLU A 101 24.35 -10.95 -0.14
CA GLU A 101 23.93 -11.86 -1.23
C GLU A 101 22.70 -11.37 -2.02
#